data_AF-A0A9E4KQR3-F1
#
_entry.id   AF-A0A9E4KQR3-F1
#
_cell.length_a   1.000
_cell.length_b   1.000
_cell.length_c   1.000
_cell.angle_alpha   90.00
_cell.angle_beta   90.00
_cell.angle_gamma   90.00
#
_symmetry.space_group_name_H-M   'P 1'
#
loop_
_entity.id
_entity.type
_entity.pdbx_description
1 polymer ?
#
loop_
_entity_poly.entity_id
_entity_poly.type
_entity_poly.pdbx_seq_one_letter_code
_entity_poly.pdbx_strand_id
1 'polypeptide(L)'
;NIIGDAFIISGYDIRSTLRVLFKSDFFKDARFAKVKSPAEVVVGTMNLVGDFKGVPKPGLYAIGGEPANMGQDLLNPPSVEGWHTGAEWIDSGSLVRRINFVADRVGDISLPGVRDIVSRVRSQGTMTPEQLVESCLDLIGPVQVNDSTHQELVAHARRSGEVLWDAEETSDTSTRRVTEMLQLIVSSREYQFG
;
A
#
# COMPACT_ATOMS: atom_id res chain seq x y z
N ASN A 1 25.28 -1.36 22.12
CA ASN A 1 24.08 -1.76 21.32
C ASN A 1 23.08 -0.66 21.57
N ILE A 2 22.83 0.25 20.61
CA ILE A 2 22.17 1.54 20.90
C ILE A 2 20.79 1.42 21.56
N ILE A 3 20.07 0.33 21.30
CA ILE A 3 18.77 0.07 21.94
C ILE A 3 18.97 -0.38 23.39
N GLY A 4 19.87 -1.33 23.62
CA GLY A 4 20.18 -1.82 24.97
C GLY A 4 20.75 -0.72 25.87
N ASP A 5 21.62 0.13 25.30
CA ASP A 5 22.21 1.26 26.01
C ASP A 5 21.12 2.28 26.40
N ALA A 6 20.20 2.59 25.48
CA ALA A 6 19.05 3.47 25.74
C ALA A 6 18.13 2.91 26.83
N PHE A 7 17.88 1.60 26.84
CA PHE A 7 17.05 0.95 27.85
C PHE A 7 17.68 1.05 29.24
N ILE A 8 18.99 0.78 29.38
CA ILE A 8 19.68 0.83 30.68
C ILE A 8 19.80 2.28 31.18
N ILE A 9 20.25 3.21 30.32
CA ILE A 9 20.48 4.61 30.70
C ILE A 9 19.17 5.31 31.10
N SER A 10 18.06 4.96 30.45
CA SER A 10 16.74 5.53 30.79
C SER A 10 16.08 4.92 32.04
N GLY A 11 16.76 4.00 32.74
CA GLY A 11 16.19 3.32 33.90
C GLY A 11 15.07 2.34 33.51
N TYR A 12 15.27 1.62 32.40
CA TYR A 12 14.33 0.64 31.85
C TYR A 12 13.02 1.23 31.30
N ASP A 13 13.03 2.49 30.86
CA ASP A 13 11.87 3.15 30.25
C ASP A 13 11.68 2.72 28.79
N ILE A 14 10.60 2.00 28.53
CA ILE A 14 10.29 1.50 27.18
C ILE A 14 10.00 2.63 26.20
N ARG A 15 9.40 3.75 26.66
CA ARG A 15 9.08 4.89 25.81
C ARG A 15 10.35 5.52 25.23
N SER A 16 11.37 5.70 26.05
CA SER A 16 12.68 6.24 25.67
C SER A 16 13.41 5.29 24.72
N THR A 17 13.34 3.99 25.00
CA THR A 17 13.91 2.94 24.15
C THR A 17 13.28 2.92 22.75
N LEU A 18 11.95 2.92 22.68
CA LEU A 18 11.21 2.98 21.40
C LEU A 18 11.47 4.29 20.65
N ARG A 19 11.62 5.42 21.35
CA ARG A 19 11.98 6.69 20.72
C ARG A 19 13.35 6.61 20.03
N VAL A 20 14.34 5.97 20.65
CA VAL A 20 15.65 5.75 20.03
C VAL A 20 15.54 4.83 18.82
N LEU A 21 14.82 3.71 18.95
CA LEU A 21 14.56 2.78 17.84
C LEU A 21 13.94 3.51 16.64
N PHE A 22 12.81 4.20 16.82
CA PHE A 22 12.09 4.84 15.72
C PHE A 22 12.83 6.03 15.08
N LYS A 23 13.78 6.64 15.79
CA LYS A 23 14.61 7.74 15.26
C LYS A 23 15.93 7.29 14.65
N SER A 24 16.33 6.04 14.87
CA SER A 24 17.58 5.49 14.34
C SER A 24 17.52 5.31 12.82
N ASP A 25 18.68 5.37 12.17
CA ASP A 25 18.74 5.22 10.71
C ASP A 25 18.50 3.77 10.28
N PHE A 26 19.04 2.79 11.01
CA PHE A 26 18.79 1.37 10.70
C PHE A 26 17.29 1.00 10.70
N PHE A 27 16.46 1.66 11.53
CA PHE A 27 15.02 1.45 11.52
C PHE A 27 14.36 2.07 10.29
N LYS A 28 14.80 3.27 9.88
CA LYS A 28 14.29 3.95 8.67
C LYS A 28 14.71 3.22 7.40
N ASP A 29 15.95 2.75 7.36
CA ASP A 29 16.55 2.04 6.23
C ASP A 29 15.95 0.64 6.05
N ALA A 30 15.34 0.07 7.10
CA ALA A 30 14.60 -1.19 7.01
C ALA A 30 13.24 -1.07 6.30
N ARG A 31 12.85 0.13 5.86
CA ARG A 31 11.63 0.31 5.06
C ARG A 31 11.72 -0.53 3.80
N PHE A 32 10.63 -1.24 3.49
CA PHE A 32 10.54 -2.15 2.36
C PHE A 32 11.46 -3.39 2.40
N ALA A 33 12.26 -3.59 3.44
CA ALA A 33 13.13 -4.78 3.58
C ALA A 33 12.36 -6.09 3.87
N LYS A 34 11.04 -6.02 4.09
CA LYS A 34 10.17 -7.16 4.39
C LYS A 34 9.07 -7.30 3.35
N VAL A 35 8.99 -8.49 2.75
CA VAL A 35 7.81 -8.92 1.99
C VAL A 35 6.65 -9.12 2.97
N LYS A 36 5.58 -8.33 2.81
CA LYS A 36 4.36 -8.46 3.62
C LYS A 36 3.77 -9.86 3.48
N SER A 37 3.33 -10.48 4.58
CA SER A 37 2.54 -11.73 4.54
C SER A 37 1.13 -11.46 3.99
N PRO A 38 0.37 -12.49 3.58
CA PRO A 38 -1.03 -12.31 3.16
C PRO A 38 -1.89 -11.52 4.15
N ALA A 39 -1.80 -11.84 5.45
CA ALA A 39 -2.51 -11.11 6.50
C ALA A 39 -2.12 -9.63 6.54
N GLU A 40 -0.82 -9.31 6.43
CA GLU A 40 -0.33 -7.93 6.41
C GLU A 40 -0.79 -7.17 5.17
N VAL A 41 -0.83 -7.81 3.99
CA VAL A 41 -1.34 -7.20 2.76
C VAL A 41 -2.83 -6.90 2.88
N VAL A 42 -3.62 -7.86 3.37
CA VAL A 42 -5.07 -7.70 3.54
C VAL A 42 -5.36 -6.56 4.51
N VAL A 43 -4.82 -6.63 5.73
CA VAL A 43 -5.05 -5.59 6.75
C VAL A 43 -4.50 -4.24 6.31
N GLY A 44 -3.33 -4.20 5.68
CA GLY A 44 -2.73 -2.98 5.16
C GLY A 44 -3.59 -2.30 4.10
N THR A 45 -4.09 -3.06 3.13
CA THR A 45 -4.97 -2.56 2.08
C THR A 45 -6.29 -2.07 2.65
N MET A 46 -6.94 -2.83 3.54
CA MET A 46 -8.20 -2.39 4.15
C MET A 46 -8.03 -1.09 4.95
N ASN A 47 -6.87 -0.93 5.60
CA ASN A 47 -6.52 0.32 6.26
C ASN A 47 -6.29 1.49 5.28
N LEU A 48 -5.60 1.24 4.17
CA LEU A 48 -5.32 2.22 3.12
C LEU A 48 -6.62 2.73 2.50
N VAL A 49 -7.50 1.83 2.08
CA VAL A 49 -8.78 2.20 1.43
C VAL A 49 -9.86 2.61 2.44
N GLY A 50 -9.55 2.56 3.73
CA GLY A 50 -10.41 3.03 4.80
C GLY A 50 -11.69 2.21 4.97
N ASP A 51 -11.71 0.98 4.47
CA ASP A 51 -12.90 0.15 4.57
C ASP A 51 -13.00 -0.53 5.94
N PHE A 52 -14.23 -0.76 6.43
CA PHE A 52 -14.53 -1.22 7.79
C PHE A 52 -14.00 -0.32 8.91
N LYS A 53 -13.58 0.92 8.62
CA LYS A 53 -13.28 1.95 9.62
C LYS A 53 -14.56 2.67 10.05
N GLY A 54 -15.21 2.20 11.10
CA GLY A 54 -16.38 2.85 11.69
C GLY A 54 -17.52 1.88 11.94
N VAL A 55 -18.67 2.13 11.30
CA VAL A 55 -19.88 1.36 11.54
C VAL A 55 -19.69 -0.09 11.06
N PRO A 56 -19.98 -1.09 11.91
CA PRO A 56 -19.97 -2.48 11.49
C PRO A 56 -20.87 -2.69 10.28
N LYS A 57 -20.32 -3.32 9.24
CA LYS A 57 -21.05 -3.68 8.02
C LYS A 57 -20.81 -5.16 7.68
N PRO A 58 -21.71 -5.80 6.92
CA PRO A 58 -21.49 -7.16 6.42
C PRO A 58 -20.24 -7.27 5.54
N GLY A 59 -19.75 -8.51 5.35
CA GLY A 59 -18.65 -8.81 4.42
C GLY A 59 -17.27 -8.98 5.06
N LEU A 60 -17.10 -8.66 6.35
CA LEU A 60 -15.81 -8.81 7.03
C LEU A 60 -15.31 -10.26 7.02
N TYR A 61 -16.21 -11.24 7.12
CA TYR A 61 -15.84 -12.67 7.06
C TYR A 61 -15.20 -13.04 5.71
N ALA A 62 -15.73 -12.52 4.59
CA ALA A 62 -15.16 -12.76 3.28
C ALA A 62 -13.74 -12.17 3.17
N ILE A 63 -13.54 -10.95 3.68
CA ILE A 63 -12.22 -10.32 3.76
C ILE A 63 -11.26 -11.13 4.65
N GLY A 64 -11.75 -11.69 5.75
CA GLY A 64 -10.97 -12.54 6.64
C GLY A 64 -10.51 -13.85 6.01
N GLY A 65 -11.17 -14.32 4.95
CA GLY A 65 -10.78 -15.50 4.18
C GLY A 65 -9.73 -15.23 3.08
N GLU A 66 -9.48 -13.98 2.72
CA GLU A 66 -8.53 -13.62 1.66
C GLU A 66 -7.08 -14.03 1.95
N PRO A 67 -6.57 -13.94 3.20
CA PRO A 67 -5.26 -14.48 3.54
C PRO A 67 -5.14 -15.98 3.22
N ALA A 68 -6.21 -16.76 3.43
CA ALA A 68 -6.23 -18.20 3.13
C ALA A 68 -6.12 -18.47 1.63
N ASN A 69 -6.78 -17.64 0.80
CA ASN A 69 -6.64 -17.71 -0.66
C ASN A 69 -5.18 -17.51 -1.12
N MET A 70 -4.37 -16.82 -0.32
CA MET A 70 -2.96 -16.57 -0.56
C MET A 70 -2.03 -17.51 0.25
N GLY A 71 -2.56 -18.59 0.83
CA GLY A 71 -1.77 -19.61 1.53
C GLY A 71 -1.57 -19.38 3.03
N GLN A 72 -2.19 -18.35 3.61
CA GLN A 72 -2.14 -18.07 5.05
C GLN A 72 -3.53 -18.15 5.68
N ASP A 73 -4.02 -19.36 5.95
CA ASP A 73 -5.27 -19.55 6.69
C ASP A 73 -5.07 -19.18 8.16
N LEU A 74 -5.83 -18.18 8.64
CA LEU A 74 -5.60 -17.59 9.95
C LEU A 74 -5.96 -18.57 11.07
N LEU A 75 -5.09 -18.69 12.07
CA LEU A 75 -5.23 -19.62 13.19
C LEU A 75 -5.16 -21.11 12.79
N ASN A 76 -4.81 -21.42 11.54
CA ASN A 76 -4.72 -22.77 11.00
C ASN A 76 -3.41 -22.96 10.21
N PRO A 77 -2.25 -23.03 10.89
CA PRO A 77 -0.96 -23.20 10.22
C PRO A 77 -0.86 -24.59 9.56
N PRO A 78 -0.18 -24.70 8.41
CA PRO A 78 -0.08 -25.96 7.67
C PRO A 78 0.77 -27.04 8.39
N SER A 79 1.67 -26.63 9.29
CA SER A 79 2.51 -27.53 10.08
C SER A 79 2.93 -26.88 11.40
N VAL A 80 3.68 -27.62 12.22
CA VAL A 80 4.31 -27.10 13.46
C VAL A 80 5.34 -26.00 13.20
N GLU A 81 5.85 -25.88 11.97
CA GLU A 81 6.79 -24.82 11.56
C GLU A 81 6.07 -23.48 11.32
N GLY A 82 4.73 -23.49 11.21
CA GLY A 82 3.92 -22.32 10.92
C GLY A 82 3.70 -22.09 9.42
N TRP A 83 3.45 -20.84 9.04
CA TRP A 83 3.27 -20.44 7.63
C TRP A 83 4.61 -20.06 6.99
N HIS A 84 4.74 -20.26 5.68
CA HIS A 84 5.85 -19.72 4.91
C HIS A 84 5.89 -18.19 5.01
N THR A 85 7.08 -17.61 5.09
CA THR A 85 7.30 -16.17 5.25
C THR A 85 8.31 -15.64 4.22
N GLY A 86 8.49 -14.32 4.15
CA GLY A 86 9.39 -13.70 3.18
C GLY A 86 8.90 -13.88 1.74
N ALA A 87 9.81 -14.19 0.82
CA ALA A 87 9.46 -14.40 -0.58
C ALA A 87 8.88 -15.80 -0.85
N GLU A 88 9.07 -16.77 0.05
CA GLU A 88 8.71 -18.18 -0.18
C GLU A 88 7.21 -18.43 -0.27
N TRP A 89 6.39 -17.60 0.37
CA TRP A 89 4.93 -17.74 0.26
C TRP A 89 4.39 -17.28 -1.10
N ILE A 90 5.17 -16.50 -1.86
CA ILE A 90 4.75 -15.96 -3.15
C ILE A 90 5.10 -16.94 -4.27
N ASP A 91 4.08 -17.59 -4.79
CA ASP A 91 4.06 -18.30 -6.07
C ASP A 91 3.28 -17.52 -7.14
N SER A 92 3.19 -18.06 -8.35
CA SER A 92 2.46 -17.41 -9.46
C SER A 92 0.97 -17.20 -9.17
N GLY A 93 0.33 -18.08 -8.38
CA GLY A 93 -1.11 -17.98 -8.08
C GLY A 93 -1.41 -16.98 -6.97
N SER A 94 -0.64 -17.03 -5.89
CA SER A 94 -0.73 -16.11 -4.76
C SER A 94 -0.32 -14.69 -5.13
N LEU A 95 0.66 -14.51 -6.03
CA LEU A 95 1.03 -13.19 -6.56
C LEU A 95 -0.14 -12.54 -7.31
N VAL A 96 -0.80 -13.28 -8.22
CA VAL A 96 -1.95 -12.75 -8.97
C VAL A 96 -3.10 -12.40 -8.01
N ARG A 97 -3.40 -13.27 -7.04
CA ARG A 97 -4.42 -12.99 -6.03
C ARG A 97 -4.10 -11.75 -5.20
N ARG A 98 -2.83 -11.59 -4.81
CA ARG A 98 -2.35 -10.42 -4.07
C ARG A 98 -2.51 -9.14 -4.87
N ILE A 99 -2.09 -9.15 -6.15
CA ILE A 99 -2.23 -7.99 -7.05
C ILE A 99 -3.70 -7.62 -7.20
N ASN A 100 -4.55 -8.57 -7.58
CA ASN A 100 -5.97 -8.32 -7.80
C ASN A 100 -6.66 -7.79 -6.54
N PHE A 101 -6.38 -8.40 -5.38
CA PHE A 101 -6.96 -7.96 -4.12
C PHE A 101 -6.68 -6.47 -3.85
N VAL A 102 -5.44 -6.03 -4.03
CA VAL A 102 -5.05 -4.63 -3.80
C VAL A 102 -5.60 -3.73 -4.90
N ALA A 103 -5.41 -4.09 -6.17
CA ALA A 103 -5.80 -3.31 -7.34
C ALA A 103 -7.32 -3.06 -7.39
N ASP A 104 -8.14 -4.07 -7.10
CA ASP A 104 -9.60 -3.93 -7.08
C ASP A 104 -10.04 -2.91 -6.03
N ARG A 105 -9.37 -2.89 -4.87
CA ARG A 105 -9.71 -2.01 -3.75
C ARG A 105 -9.22 -0.58 -3.97
N VAL A 106 -8.00 -0.38 -4.46
CA VAL A 106 -7.51 0.99 -4.76
C VAL A 106 -8.18 1.59 -6.00
N GLY A 107 -8.75 0.75 -6.87
CA GLY A 107 -9.58 1.16 -8.00
C GLY A 107 -11.02 1.57 -7.62
N ASP A 108 -11.50 1.20 -6.44
CA ASP A 108 -12.88 1.45 -6.01
C ASP A 108 -13.03 2.83 -5.34
N ILE A 109 -13.49 3.80 -6.14
CA ILE A 109 -13.76 5.17 -5.69
C ILE A 109 -14.89 5.29 -4.66
N SER A 110 -15.68 4.23 -4.42
CA SER A 110 -16.67 4.25 -3.34
C SER A 110 -16.03 4.17 -1.96
N LEU A 111 -14.80 3.66 -1.87
CA LEU A 111 -14.10 3.46 -0.60
C LEU A 111 -13.57 4.79 -0.03
N PRO A 112 -13.72 5.03 1.29
CA PRO A 112 -13.34 6.30 1.91
C PRO A 112 -11.89 6.71 1.66
N GLY A 113 -10.93 5.80 1.81
CA GLY A 113 -9.52 6.10 1.64
C GLY A 113 -9.15 6.42 0.19
N VAL A 114 -9.82 5.79 -0.79
CA VAL A 114 -9.61 6.11 -2.21
C VAL A 114 -10.14 7.51 -2.53
N ARG A 115 -11.33 7.87 -2.01
CA ARG A 115 -11.86 9.24 -2.12
C ARG A 115 -10.94 10.27 -1.48
N ASP A 116 -10.36 9.94 -0.33
CA ASP A 116 -9.42 10.82 0.35
C ASP A 116 -8.15 11.04 -0.49
N ILE A 117 -7.62 10.00 -1.13
CA ILE A 117 -6.48 10.12 -2.06
C ILE A 117 -6.85 11.02 -3.25
N VAL A 118 -7.96 10.73 -3.93
CA VAL A 118 -8.42 11.55 -5.07
C VAL A 118 -8.65 13.00 -4.67
N SER A 119 -9.24 13.26 -3.50
CA SER A 119 -9.44 14.60 -2.96
C SER A 119 -8.13 15.35 -2.74
N ARG A 120 -7.10 14.66 -2.22
CA ARG A 120 -5.76 15.24 -2.05
C ARG A 120 -5.08 15.54 -3.39
N VAL A 121 -5.18 14.65 -4.37
CA VAL A 121 -4.68 14.91 -5.73
C VAL A 121 -5.41 16.14 -6.31
N ARG A 122 -6.74 16.21 -6.18
CA ARG A 122 -7.54 17.35 -6.63
C ARG A 122 -7.14 18.66 -5.95
N SER A 123 -6.79 18.65 -4.67
CA SER A 123 -6.34 19.84 -3.95
C SER A 123 -4.99 20.39 -4.42
N GLN A 124 -4.20 19.60 -5.15
CA GLN A 124 -2.96 20.06 -5.79
C GLN A 124 -3.22 20.80 -7.11
N GLY A 125 -4.46 20.78 -7.61
CA GLY A 125 -4.86 21.47 -8.84
C GLY A 125 -4.55 20.68 -10.11
N THR A 126 -4.47 21.42 -11.23
CA THR A 126 -4.08 20.85 -12.53
C THR A 126 -2.65 20.36 -12.47
N MET A 127 -2.39 19.17 -13.02
CA MET A 127 -1.08 18.54 -12.97
C MET A 127 -0.71 17.83 -14.27
N THR A 128 0.60 17.81 -14.55
CA THR A 128 1.17 17.04 -15.66
C THR A 128 1.13 15.53 -15.37
N PRO A 129 1.28 14.67 -16.40
CA PRO A 129 1.40 13.23 -16.21
C PRO A 129 2.48 12.81 -15.20
N GLU A 130 3.63 13.48 -15.18
CA GLU A 130 4.73 13.20 -14.24
C GLU A 130 4.32 13.54 -12.81
N GLN A 131 3.69 14.71 -12.61
CA GLN A 131 3.20 15.13 -11.30
C GLN A 131 2.09 14.20 -10.77
N LEU A 132 1.24 13.68 -11.64
CA LEU A 132 0.25 12.66 -11.27
C LEU A 132 0.94 11.40 -10.73
N VAL A 133 1.97 10.88 -11.42
CA VAL A 133 2.70 9.69 -10.98
C VAL A 133 3.34 9.93 -9.62
N GLU A 134 4.05 11.05 -9.44
CA GLU A 134 4.67 11.42 -8.16
C GLU A 134 3.64 11.54 -7.03
N SER A 135 2.53 12.24 -7.27
CA SER A 135 1.50 12.39 -6.24
C SER A 135 0.87 11.05 -5.87
N CYS A 136 0.65 10.14 -6.82
CA CYS A 136 0.09 8.83 -6.52
C CYS A 136 1.09 7.95 -5.76
N LEU A 137 2.37 7.97 -6.11
CA LEU A 137 3.43 7.24 -5.40
C LEU A 137 3.55 7.70 -3.94
N ASP A 138 3.45 9.01 -3.68
CA ASP A 138 3.48 9.58 -2.34
C ASP A 138 2.23 9.21 -1.52
N LEU A 139 1.04 9.41 -2.09
CA LEU A 139 -0.23 9.25 -1.35
C LEU A 139 -0.58 7.80 -1.03
N ILE A 140 -0.14 6.83 -1.85
CA ILE A 140 -0.49 5.42 -1.64
C ILE A 140 0.36 4.72 -0.56
N GLY A 141 1.46 5.35 -0.11
CA GLY A 141 2.34 4.81 0.92
C GLY A 141 3.82 4.93 0.55
N PRO A 142 4.37 6.15 0.54
CA PRO A 142 5.44 6.67 -0.32
C PRO A 142 6.30 5.57 -0.96
N VAL A 143 5.81 5.02 -2.07
CA VAL A 143 6.38 3.83 -2.73
C VAL A 143 7.59 4.26 -3.54
N GLN A 144 8.67 3.51 -3.44
CA GLN A 144 9.85 3.71 -4.29
C GLN A 144 9.80 2.71 -5.43
N VAL A 145 9.90 3.21 -6.66
CA VAL A 145 9.97 2.39 -7.88
C VAL A 145 11.28 2.66 -8.59
N ASN A 146 11.78 1.69 -9.34
CA ASN A 146 12.98 1.89 -10.16
C ASN A 146 12.68 2.81 -11.37
N ASP A 147 13.75 3.30 -12.01
CA ASP A 147 13.64 4.23 -13.15
C ASP A 147 12.84 3.66 -14.34
N SER A 148 12.93 2.36 -14.62
CA SER A 148 12.19 1.71 -15.70
C SER A 148 10.70 1.68 -15.41
N THR A 149 10.30 1.27 -14.20
CA THR A 149 8.91 1.24 -13.77
C THR A 149 8.33 2.64 -13.71
N HIS A 150 9.10 3.62 -13.23
CA HIS A 150 8.73 5.03 -13.26
C HIS A 150 8.43 5.53 -14.69
N GLN A 151 9.35 5.26 -15.63
CA GLN A 151 9.19 5.65 -17.03
C GLN A 151 7.94 5.02 -17.67
N GLU A 152 7.62 3.76 -17.34
CA GLU A 152 6.41 3.09 -17.82
C GLU A 152 5.13 3.71 -17.27
N LEU A 153 5.10 4.05 -15.98
CA LEU A 153 3.97 4.76 -15.35
C LEU A 153 3.75 6.14 -15.99
N VAL A 154 4.83 6.90 -16.18
CA VAL A 154 4.77 8.21 -16.85
C VAL A 154 4.33 8.06 -18.31
N ALA A 155 4.86 7.09 -19.05
CA ALA A 155 4.46 6.81 -20.42
C ALA A 155 2.97 6.44 -20.50
N HIS A 156 2.44 5.70 -19.52
CA HIS A 156 1.02 5.43 -19.40
C HIS A 156 0.22 6.72 -19.19
N ALA A 157 0.59 7.53 -18.20
CA ALA A 157 -0.11 8.78 -17.87
C ALA A 157 -0.13 9.77 -19.05
N ARG A 158 0.98 9.86 -19.81
CA ARG A 158 1.09 10.74 -20.99
C ARG A 158 0.08 10.40 -22.10
N ARG A 159 -0.33 9.14 -22.23
CA ARG A 159 -1.37 8.76 -23.22
C ARG A 159 -2.73 9.35 -22.88
N SER A 160 -3.00 9.63 -21.61
CA SER A 160 -4.24 10.25 -21.15
C SER A 160 -4.16 11.77 -21.12
N GLY A 161 -2.96 12.35 -20.98
CA GLY A 161 -2.73 13.80 -20.93
C GLY A 161 -2.89 14.37 -19.52
N GLU A 162 -3.04 15.70 -19.44
CA GLU A 162 -3.10 16.43 -18.17
C GLU A 162 -4.35 16.10 -17.34
N VAL A 163 -4.20 16.16 -16.02
CA VAL A 163 -5.30 15.99 -15.06
C VAL A 163 -5.90 17.36 -14.78
N LEU A 164 -7.20 17.50 -15.09
CA LEU A 164 -7.96 18.74 -15.03
C LEU A 164 -9.19 18.58 -14.12
N TRP A 165 -9.54 19.63 -13.39
CA TRP A 165 -10.64 19.63 -12.39
C TRP A 165 -11.66 20.76 -12.58
N ASP A 166 -11.61 21.41 -13.74
CA ASP A 166 -12.32 22.64 -14.11
C ASP A 166 -13.81 22.42 -14.43
N ALA A 167 -14.16 21.26 -14.98
CA ALA A 167 -15.53 20.86 -15.32
C ALA A 167 -15.87 19.49 -14.71
N GLU A 168 -17.16 19.16 -14.64
CA GLU A 168 -17.63 17.89 -14.07
C GLU A 168 -17.13 16.69 -14.89
N GLU A 169 -17.24 16.74 -16.22
CA GLU A 169 -16.76 15.68 -17.12
C GLU A 169 -15.24 15.47 -17.07
N THR A 170 -14.47 16.56 -16.95
CA THR A 170 -13.01 16.50 -16.80
C THR A 170 -12.63 15.97 -15.41
N SER A 171 -13.40 16.32 -14.37
CA SER A 171 -13.21 15.80 -13.00
C SER A 171 -13.46 14.30 -12.89
N ASP A 172 -14.48 13.75 -13.54
CA ASP A 172 -14.74 12.30 -13.56
C ASP A 172 -13.64 11.55 -14.30
N THR A 173 -13.22 12.09 -15.45
CA THR A 173 -12.11 11.54 -16.23
C THR A 173 -10.81 11.55 -15.43
N SER A 174 -10.51 12.66 -14.75
CA SER A 174 -9.34 12.80 -13.87
C SER A 174 -9.39 11.84 -12.68
N THR A 175 -10.57 11.66 -12.07
CA THR A 175 -10.77 10.69 -10.98
C THR A 175 -10.42 9.28 -11.43
N ARG A 176 -10.91 8.86 -12.61
CA ARG A 176 -10.58 7.55 -13.19
C ARG A 176 -9.09 7.39 -13.45
N ARG A 177 -8.42 8.42 -13.97
CA ARG A 177 -6.96 8.40 -14.20
C ARG A 177 -6.17 8.22 -12.91
N VAL A 178 -6.60 8.86 -11.82
CA VAL A 178 -5.98 8.68 -10.50
C VAL A 178 -6.14 7.23 -10.05
N THR A 179 -7.35 6.67 -10.07
CA THR A 179 -7.60 5.28 -9.64
C THR A 179 -6.84 4.28 -10.51
N GLU A 180 -6.79 4.48 -11.84
CA GLU A 180 -5.99 3.65 -12.75
C GLU A 180 -4.49 3.73 -12.42
N MET A 181 -3.96 4.93 -12.12
CA MET A 181 -2.57 5.08 -11.72
C MET A 181 -2.26 4.36 -10.40
N LEU A 182 -3.15 4.44 -9.41
CA LEU A 182 -3.00 3.69 -8.15
C LEU A 182 -2.97 2.18 -8.42
N GLN A 183 -3.83 1.67 -9.31
CA GLN A 183 -3.86 0.25 -9.70
C GLN A 183 -2.55 -0.20 -10.37
N LEU A 184 -1.97 0.63 -11.25
CA LEU A 184 -0.69 0.32 -11.89
C LEU A 184 0.45 0.30 -10.86
N ILE A 185 0.50 1.28 -9.95
CA ILE A 185 1.53 1.37 -8.91
C ILE A 185 1.47 0.14 -8.01
N VAL A 186 0.28 -0.25 -7.51
CA VAL A 186 0.19 -1.44 -6.65
C VAL A 186 0.49 -2.73 -7.40
N SER A 187 0.38 -2.75 -8.72
CA SER A 187 0.72 -3.93 -9.53
C SER A 187 2.21 -4.03 -9.85
N SER A 188 3.01 -3.02 -9.52
CA SER A 188 4.47 -3.01 -9.73
C SER A 188 5.20 -4.06 -8.89
N ARG A 189 6.39 -4.48 -9.35
CA ARG A 189 7.22 -5.45 -8.63
C ARG A 189 7.62 -4.91 -7.26
N GLU A 190 8.01 -3.65 -7.18
CA GLU A 190 8.46 -2.97 -5.96
C GLU A 190 7.35 -2.95 -4.91
N TYR A 191 6.13 -2.61 -5.28
CA TYR A 191 5.01 -2.67 -4.33
C TYR A 191 4.76 -4.10 -3.82
N GLN A 192 4.94 -5.11 -4.67
CA GLN A 192 4.69 -6.51 -4.33
C GLN A 192 5.81 -7.13 -3.49
N PHE A 193 7.08 -6.78 -3.73
CA PHE A 193 8.21 -7.45 -3.08
C PHE A 193 8.94 -6.60 -2.03
N GLY A 194 8.60 -5.31 -1.93
CA GLY A 194 9.37 -4.34 -1.14
C GLY A 194 10.35 -3.62 -2.03
#